data_AF-A0A231RRG6-F1
#
_entry.id   AF-A0A231RRG6-F1
#
_cell.length_a   1.000
_cell.length_b   1.000
_cell.length_c   1.000
_cell.angle_alpha   90.00
_cell.angle_beta   90.00
_cell.angle_gamma   90.00
#
_symmetry.space_group_name_H-M   'P 1'
#
loop_
_entity.id
_entity.type
_entity.pdbx_description
1 polymer ?
#
loop_
_entity_poly.entity_id
_entity_poly.type
_entity_poly.pdbx_seq_one_letter_code
_entity_poly.pdbx_strand_id
1 'polypeptide(L)'
;MKEDRESSLTAWERYVSAKKAAFGADNANEPLSLEQLEEAIAQAAASAGIPETGMPPRAEVHPVRRSQLSKWFYLTLVVLFALLVAGLFWWGREQQISP
;
A
#
# COMPACT_ATOMS: atom_id res chain seq x y z
N MET A 1 -28.47 -5.58 -2.24
CA MET A 1 -27.77 -4.63 -1.35
C MET A 1 -27.01 -5.44 -0.29
N LYS A 2 -25.85 -5.99 -0.68
CA LYS A 2 -24.93 -6.77 0.16
C LYS A 2 -23.50 -6.59 -0.38
N GLU A 3 -23.07 -5.35 -0.63
CA GLU A 3 -21.77 -5.07 -1.29
C GLU A 3 -20.90 -4.07 -0.52
N ASP A 4 -21.34 -3.69 0.68
CA ASP A 4 -20.78 -2.62 1.48
C ASP A 4 -19.99 -3.12 2.70
N ARG A 5 -19.76 -4.44 2.81
CA ARG A 5 -19.07 -5.06 3.96
C ARG A 5 -17.76 -5.79 3.65
N GLU A 6 -17.33 -5.85 2.39
CA GLU A 6 -16.06 -6.49 1.99
C GLU A 6 -14.88 -5.52 1.86
N SER A 7 -15.13 -4.21 1.94
CA SER A 7 -14.10 -3.18 1.73
C SER A 7 -13.20 -2.91 2.95
N SER A 8 -13.48 -3.50 4.13
CA SER A 8 -12.68 -3.29 5.34
C SER A 8 -11.74 -4.45 5.68
N LEU A 9 -11.61 -5.45 4.81
CA LEU A 9 -10.63 -6.52 5.02
C LEU A 9 -9.25 -6.01 4.61
N THR A 10 -8.38 -5.89 5.60
CA THR A 10 -6.99 -5.49 5.40
C THR A 10 -6.31 -6.48 4.44
N ALA A 11 -5.38 -6.01 3.59
CA ALA A 11 -4.65 -6.89 2.67
C ALA A 11 -3.99 -8.10 3.39
N TRP A 12 -3.69 -7.92 4.68
CA TRP A 12 -3.22 -8.96 5.60
C TRP A 12 -4.24 -10.09 5.84
N GLU A 13 -5.52 -9.78 6.03
CA GLU A 13 -6.56 -10.80 6.24
C GLU A 13 -6.81 -11.62 4.96
N ARG A 14 -6.70 -10.97 3.78
CA ARG A 14 -6.74 -11.67 2.48
C ARG A 14 -5.56 -12.61 2.32
N TYR A 15 -4.37 -12.18 2.72
CA TYR A 15 -3.17 -13.04 2.71
C TYR A 15 -3.29 -14.23 3.67
N VAL A 16 -3.73 -14.00 4.91
CA VAL A 16 -3.87 -15.06 5.92
C VAL A 16 -4.96 -16.06 5.55
N SER A 17 -6.09 -15.59 5.00
CA SER A 17 -7.16 -16.47 4.51
C SER A 17 -6.72 -17.30 3.31
N ALA A 18 -6.00 -16.72 2.35
CA ALA A 18 -5.41 -17.45 1.22
C ALA A 18 -4.42 -18.53 1.69
N LYS A 19 -3.54 -18.18 2.64
CA LYS A 19 -2.58 -19.15 3.22
C LYS A 19 -3.31 -20.29 3.94
N LYS A 20 -4.34 -19.99 4.73
CA LYS A 20 -5.12 -21.01 5.44
C LYS A 20 -5.90 -21.92 4.48
N ALA A 21 -6.38 -21.41 3.35
CA ALA A 21 -7.05 -22.22 2.33
C ALA A 21 -6.08 -23.19 1.63
N ALA A 22 -4.88 -22.72 1.26
CA ALA A 22 -3.87 -23.56 0.63
C ALA A 22 -3.33 -24.66 1.55
N PHE A 23 -3.14 -24.36 2.84
CA PHE A 23 -2.66 -25.34 3.83
C PHE A 23 -3.77 -26.17 4.48
N GLY A 24 -5.03 -25.75 4.39
CA GLY A 24 -6.18 -26.46 4.95
C GLY A 24 -6.80 -27.48 4.00
N ALA A 25 -6.42 -27.47 2.71
CA ALA A 25 -6.86 -28.41 1.68
C ALA A 25 -6.13 -29.77 1.75
N ASP A 26 -5.67 -30.18 2.93
CA ASP A 26 -4.86 -31.38 3.11
C ASP A 26 -5.70 -32.65 3.36
N ASN A 27 -6.93 -32.71 2.85
CA ASN A 27 -7.75 -33.91 2.95
C ASN A 27 -8.64 -34.13 1.72
N ALA A 28 -8.41 -35.28 1.08
CA ALA A 28 -9.25 -35.98 0.11
C ALA A 28 -9.19 -35.51 -1.36
N ASN A 29 -8.18 -35.97 -2.10
CA ASN A 29 -8.37 -36.96 -3.17
C ASN A 29 -7.02 -37.38 -3.77
N GLU A 30 -7.02 -38.53 -4.45
CA GLU A 30 -5.89 -39.09 -5.22
C GLU A 30 -4.93 -38.04 -5.80
N PRO A 31 -3.60 -38.30 -5.77
CA PRO A 31 -2.66 -37.41 -6.44
C PRO A 31 -3.05 -37.31 -7.92
N LEU A 32 -3.51 -36.12 -8.32
CA LEU A 32 -3.71 -35.78 -9.73
C LEU A 32 -2.48 -36.23 -10.50
N SER A 33 -2.67 -36.80 -11.70
CA SER A 33 -1.53 -37.05 -12.58
C SER A 33 -0.78 -35.73 -12.79
N LEU A 34 0.54 -35.79 -12.92
CA LEU A 34 1.39 -34.59 -13.02
C LEU A 34 0.88 -33.63 -14.11
N GLU A 35 0.37 -34.17 -15.21
CA GLU A 35 -0.23 -33.42 -16.32
C GLU A 35 -1.49 -32.64 -15.89
N GLN A 36 -2.40 -33.27 -15.13
CA GLN A 36 -3.62 -32.59 -14.66
C GLN A 36 -3.32 -31.51 -13.62
N LEU A 37 -2.28 -31.71 -12.81
CA LEU A 37 -1.82 -30.72 -11.84
C LEU A 37 -1.22 -29.50 -12.55
N GLU A 38 -0.42 -29.73 -13.60
CA GLU A 38 0.14 -28.67 -14.43
C GLU A 38 -0.94 -27.87 -15.16
N GLU A 39 -1.96 -28.54 -15.72
CA GLU A 39 -3.10 -27.88 -16.36
C GLU A 39 -3.90 -27.02 -15.37
N ALA A 40 -4.17 -27.54 -14.16
CA ALA A 40 -4.88 -26.81 -13.11
C ALA A 40 -4.08 -25.59 -12.62
N ILE A 41 -2.76 -25.71 -12.49
CA ILE A 41 -1.87 -24.59 -12.13
C ILE A 41 -1.86 -23.54 -13.24
N ALA A 42 -1.76 -23.95 -14.51
CA ALA A 42 -1.77 -23.04 -15.65
C ALA A 42 -3.11 -22.29 -15.76
N GLN A 43 -4.24 -22.98 -15.53
CA GLN A 43 -5.55 -22.37 -15.54
C GLN A 43 -5.76 -21.41 -14.35
N ALA A 44 -5.29 -21.80 -13.16
CA ALA A 44 -5.34 -20.95 -11.98
C ALA A 44 -4.46 -19.69 -12.14
N ALA A 45 -3.24 -19.84 -12.64
CA ALA A 45 -2.33 -18.73 -12.94
C ALA A 45 -2.94 -17.75 -13.96
N ALA A 46 -3.52 -18.28 -15.05
CA ALA A 46 -4.21 -17.48 -16.06
C ALA A 46 -5.43 -16.73 -15.50
N SER A 47 -6.21 -17.37 -14.61
CA SER A 47 -7.40 -16.76 -14.00
C SER A 47 -7.07 -15.70 -12.93
N ALA A 48 -5.93 -15.86 -12.23
CA ALA A 48 -5.54 -15.00 -11.13
C ALA A 48 -4.75 -13.75 -11.59
N GLY A 49 -4.34 -13.68 -12.86
CA GLY A 49 -3.50 -12.59 -13.37
C GLY A 49 -2.15 -12.48 -12.65
N ILE A 50 -1.73 -13.55 -11.96
CA ILE A 50 -0.49 -13.60 -11.20
C ILE A 50 0.64 -13.98 -12.17
N PRO A 51 1.73 -13.19 -12.24
CA PRO A 51 2.87 -13.57 -13.06
C PRO A 51 3.40 -14.93 -12.64
N GLU A 52 3.76 -15.77 -13.62
CA GLU A 52 4.24 -17.18 -13.55
C GLU A 52 5.24 -17.53 -12.43
N THR A 53 5.82 -16.54 -11.74
CA THR A 53 6.80 -16.72 -10.67
C THR A 53 6.18 -16.81 -9.27
N GLY A 54 4.87 -16.62 -9.10
CA GLY A 54 4.19 -16.75 -7.79
C GLY A 54 4.66 -15.75 -6.70
N MET A 55 5.59 -14.85 -7.03
CA MET A 55 6.06 -13.79 -6.17
C MET A 55 5.41 -12.46 -6.60
N PRO A 56 4.80 -11.71 -5.67
CA PRO A 56 4.24 -10.40 -6.01
C PRO A 56 5.36 -9.49 -6.55
N PRO A 57 5.08 -8.69 -7.59
CA PRO A 57 6.07 -7.78 -8.14
C PRO A 57 6.64 -6.91 -7.01
N ARG A 58 7.97 -6.76 -6.97
CA ARG A 58 8.70 -6.08 -5.87
C ARG A 58 8.16 -4.67 -5.55
N ALA A 59 7.53 -4.02 -6.53
CA ALA A 59 6.90 -2.72 -6.40
C ALA A 59 5.66 -2.71 -5.48
N GLU A 60 4.93 -3.83 -5.38
CA GLU A 60 3.79 -3.96 -4.47
C GLU A 60 4.23 -4.20 -3.01
N VAL A 61 5.31 -4.94 -2.81
CA VAL A 61 5.84 -5.27 -1.47
C VAL A 61 6.53 -4.08 -0.81
N HIS A 62 7.14 -3.20 -1.61
CA HIS A 62 7.82 -2.00 -1.12
C HIS A 62 7.24 -0.75 -1.78
N PRO A 63 6.10 -0.22 -1.29
CA PRO A 63 5.58 1.04 -1.78
C PRO A 63 6.63 2.14 -1.54
N VAL A 64 7.11 2.69 -2.65
CA VAL A 64 8.18 3.68 -2.65
C VAL A 64 7.64 4.98 -2.03
N ARG A 65 8.04 5.29 -0.80
CA ARG A 65 7.59 6.47 -0.02
C ARG A 65 8.05 7.84 -0.56
N ARG A 66 8.48 7.92 -1.83
CA ARG A 66 9.05 9.15 -2.45
C ARG A 66 8.11 10.34 -2.40
N SER A 67 6.80 10.12 -2.54
CA SER A 67 5.79 11.19 -2.55
C SER A 67 5.64 11.89 -1.18
N GLN A 68 5.85 11.16 -0.08
CA GLN A 68 5.62 11.70 1.27
C GLN A 68 6.69 12.73 1.66
N LEU A 69 7.96 12.51 1.29
CA LEU A 69 9.04 13.45 1.59
C LEU A 69 8.86 14.79 0.88
N SER A 70 8.49 14.78 -0.40
CA SER A 70 8.26 16.02 -1.15
C SER A 70 7.13 16.85 -0.55
N LYS A 71 6.02 16.21 -0.16
CA LYS A 71 4.90 16.92 0.49
C LYS A 71 5.31 17.58 1.80
N TRP A 72 6.04 16.87 2.65
CA TRP A 72 6.53 17.40 3.91
C TRP A 72 7.56 18.53 3.70
N PHE A 73 8.43 18.42 2.71
CA PHE A 73 9.40 19.45 2.37
C PHE A 73 8.74 20.78 1.98
N TYR A 74 7.73 20.74 1.10
CA TYR A 74 7.02 21.98 0.74
C TYR A 74 6.22 22.54 1.91
N LEU A 75 5.62 21.69 2.75
CA LEU A 75 4.89 22.13 3.92
C LEU A 75 5.82 22.85 4.92
N THR A 76 7.00 22.30 5.20
CA THR A 76 7.98 22.94 6.10
C THR A 76 8.51 24.24 5.50
N LEU A 77 8.74 24.30 4.19
CA LEU A 77 9.17 25.52 3.50
C LEU A 77 8.14 26.65 3.65
N VAL A 78 6.85 26.36 3.47
CA VAL A 78 5.77 27.34 3.65
C VAL A 78 5.66 27.81 5.10
N VAL A 79 5.75 26.88 6.06
CA VAL A 79 5.73 27.23 7.49
C VAL A 79 6.91 28.13 7.86
N LEU A 80 8.12 27.79 7.41
CA LEU A 80 9.31 28.60 7.65
C LEU A 80 9.14 30.01 7.07
N PHE A 81 8.66 30.11 5.83
CA PHE A 81 8.42 31.40 5.18
C PHE A 81 7.39 32.24 5.95
N ALA A 82 6.27 31.64 6.36
CA ALA A 82 5.23 32.34 7.12
C ALA A 82 5.75 32.85 8.48
N LEU A 83 6.56 32.06 9.19
CA LEU A 83 7.20 32.50 10.44
C LEU A 83 8.14 33.67 10.22
N LEU A 84 8.91 33.64 9.13
CA LEU A 84 9.85 34.70 8.78
C LEU A 84 9.12 36.03 8.49
N VAL A 85 8.04 35.96 7.70
CA VAL A 85 7.19 37.13 7.40
C VAL A 85 6.51 37.65 8.67
N ALA A 86 5.93 36.77 9.50
CA ALA A 86 5.28 37.16 10.75
C ALA A 86 6.27 37.81 11.73
N GLY A 87 7.47 37.25 11.84
CA GLY A 87 8.56 37.83 12.64
C GLY A 87 8.97 39.21 12.15
N LEU A 88 9.11 39.39 10.83
CA LEU A 88 9.42 40.68 10.24
C LEU A 88 8.31 41.72 10.47
N PHE A 89 7.05 41.29 10.36
CA PHE A 89 5.89 42.15 10.61
C PHE A 89 5.81 42.59 12.07
N TRP A 90 6.02 41.67 13.01
CA TRP A 90 6.06 41.98 14.43
C TRP A 90 7.18 42.95 14.77
N TRP A 91 8.40 42.66 14.29
CA TRP A 91 9.57 43.51 14.53
C TRP A 91 9.43 44.89 13.90
N GLY A 92 8.88 44.97 12.68
CA GLY A 92 8.59 46.25 12.03
C GLY A 92 7.57 47.09 12.79
N ARG A 93 6.53 46.46 13.37
CA ARG A 93 5.58 47.16 14.24
C ARG A 93 6.24 47.68 15.51
N GLU A 94 7.11 46.90 16.15
CA GLU A 94 7.85 47.33 17.35
C GLU A 94 8.74 48.56 17.06
N GLN A 95 9.47 48.54 15.94
CA GLN A 95 10.34 49.65 15.52
C GLN A 95 9.55 50.92 15.17
N GLN A 96 8.35 50.78 14.60
CA GLN A 96 7.51 51.93 14.21
C GLN A 96 6.72 52.54 15.38
N ILE A 97 6.58 51.80 16.49
CA ILE A 97 5.86 52.24 17.70
C ILE A 97 6.83 52.87 18.73
N SER A 98 8.15 52.77 18.53
CA SER A 98 9.13 53.55 19.30
C SER A 98 9.29 54.97 18.71
N PRO A 99 8.94 56.04 19.45
CA PRO A 99 9.17 57.43 19.03
C PRO A 99 10.64 57.83 19.03
#